data_AF-A0A4Y2WIH5-F1
#
_entry.id   AF-A0A4Y2WIH5-F1
#
_cell.length_a   1.000
_cell.length_b   1.000
_cell.length_c   1.000
_cell.angle_alpha   90.00
_cell.angle_beta   90.00
_cell.angle_gamma   90.00
#
_symmetry.space_group_name_H-M   'P 1'
#
loop_
_entity.id
_entity.type
_entity.pdbx_description
1 polymer ?
#
loop_
_entity_poly.entity_id
_entity_poly.type
_entity_poly.pdbx_seq_one_letter_code
_entity_poly.pdbx_strand_id
1 'polypeptide(L)'
;MVRSLFLGFVANFLLLAALAAGDEDDYQCSGVYEYDASRKGNLSSPLYGKRPQYPINLYCQYELKAPDGHRIKVTFKDFDVDVSSRCTQDQLAIYGKNYHGLLGTFCGHELPRPLLSKENEIVLIFRTDFMKGGRGYLLEYESGPNMREAFGSSVPIHLLLTPQVLLNCKRFNAFCASAEHLVDSAHNELH
;
A
#
# COMPACT_ATOMS: atom_id res chain seq x y z
N MET A 1 -70.33 29.40 37.53
CA MET A 1 -70.99 28.07 37.49
C MET A 1 -71.05 27.70 36.02
N VAL A 2 -70.47 26.62 35.47
CA VAL A 2 -70.22 25.23 35.90
C VAL A 2 -68.92 24.77 35.19
N ARG A 3 -67.82 24.49 35.89
CA ARG A 3 -67.26 23.15 36.22
C ARG A 3 -67.26 22.09 35.09
N SER A 4 -66.03 21.65 34.77
CA SER A 4 -65.62 20.25 34.51
C SER A 4 -65.72 19.60 33.12
N LEU A 5 -64.51 19.26 32.64
CA LEU A 5 -64.05 17.93 32.20
C LEU A 5 -64.52 17.41 30.83
N PHE A 6 -63.63 17.53 29.84
CA PHE A 6 -63.24 16.37 29.05
C PHE A 6 -61.73 16.16 29.18
N LEU A 7 -61.41 15.08 29.88
CA LEU A 7 -60.09 14.47 29.92
C LEU A 7 -59.72 13.93 28.54
N GLY A 8 -58.44 14.07 28.19
CA GLY A 8 -57.75 13.14 27.30
C GLY A 8 -57.85 13.43 25.82
N PHE A 9 -56.88 14.18 25.29
CA PHE A 9 -56.00 13.63 24.27
C PHE A 9 -54.60 14.21 24.51
N VAL A 10 -53.70 13.28 24.81
CA VAL A 10 -52.32 13.45 25.20
C VAL A 10 -51.61 14.35 24.17
N ALA A 11 -50.77 15.27 24.67
CA ALA A 11 -49.83 16.02 23.86
C ALA A 11 -48.99 15.03 23.02
N ASN A 12 -49.36 14.88 21.75
CA ASN A 12 -48.61 14.10 20.78
C ASN A 12 -48.08 15.04 19.70
N PHE A 13 -47.43 16.12 20.14
CA PHE A 13 -46.36 16.72 19.35
C PHE A 13 -45.14 15.83 19.58
N LEU A 14 -45.06 14.78 18.75
CA LEU A 14 -43.90 13.91 18.64
C LEU A 14 -42.67 14.76 18.33
N LEU A 15 -42.00 15.12 19.42
CA LEU A 15 -40.57 15.27 19.53
C LEU A 15 -39.93 14.00 18.93
N LEU A 16 -39.53 14.09 17.65
CA LEU A 16 -38.48 13.29 17.02
C LEU A 16 -38.07 14.03 15.73
N ALA A 17 -37.70 15.30 15.87
CA ALA A 17 -36.66 15.85 15.01
C ALA A 17 -35.35 15.15 15.41
N ALA A 18 -34.59 14.70 14.40
CA ALA A 18 -33.33 13.96 14.50
C ALA A 18 -33.43 12.43 14.72
N LEU A 19 -34.05 11.72 13.77
CA LEU A 19 -33.62 10.37 13.43
C LEU A 19 -32.88 10.42 12.08
N ALA A 20 -31.56 10.28 12.17
CA ALA A 20 -30.65 9.82 11.11
C ALA A 20 -30.44 10.69 9.86
N ALA A 21 -30.00 11.93 10.04
CA ALA A 21 -29.07 12.55 9.09
C ALA A 21 -27.71 12.72 9.79
N GLY A 22 -27.15 11.60 10.25
CA GLY A 22 -25.76 11.50 10.71
C GLY A 22 -24.93 10.94 9.56
N ASP A 23 -24.10 11.83 9.02
CA ASP A 23 -22.85 11.60 8.30
C ASP A 23 -22.92 10.90 6.92
N GLU A 24 -23.05 11.72 5.86
CA GLU A 24 -22.27 11.51 4.64
C GLU A 24 -20.79 11.60 5.02
N ASP A 25 -20.26 10.53 5.61
CA ASP A 25 -18.84 10.38 5.90
C ASP A 25 -18.05 10.54 4.59
N ASP A 26 -17.13 11.51 4.59
CA ASP A 26 -16.13 11.79 3.55
C ASP A 26 -15.18 10.58 3.37
N TYR A 27 -15.67 9.55 2.67
CA TYR A 27 -14.89 8.36 2.33
C TYR A 27 -14.01 8.56 1.09
N GLN A 28 -13.96 9.79 0.58
CA GLN A 28 -13.16 10.16 -0.57
C GLN A 28 -11.72 10.38 -0.14
N CYS A 29 -10.90 9.35 -0.36
CA CYS A 29 -9.47 9.55 -0.50
C CYS A 29 -9.23 10.33 -1.80
N SER A 30 -9.21 11.66 -1.75
CA SER A 30 -8.95 12.50 -2.94
C SER A 30 -7.63 13.27 -2.85
N GLY A 31 -6.85 13.02 -1.80
CA GLY A 31 -5.55 13.65 -1.55
C GLY A 31 -4.38 12.67 -1.65
N VAL A 32 -3.20 13.23 -1.44
CA VAL A 32 -1.95 12.47 -1.28
C VAL A 32 -1.70 12.29 0.22
N TYR A 33 -1.48 11.05 0.63
CA TYR A 33 -1.20 10.72 2.04
C TYR A 33 0.23 10.19 2.16
N GLU A 34 1.06 10.89 2.93
CA GLU A 34 2.44 10.50 3.17
C GLU A 34 2.57 9.58 4.39
N TYR A 35 3.37 8.53 4.25
CA TYR A 35 3.67 7.54 5.28
C TYR A 35 5.18 7.43 5.48
N ASP A 36 5.61 7.54 6.73
CA ASP A 36 6.98 7.21 7.11
C ASP A 36 7.16 5.68 7.10
N ALA A 37 7.98 5.20 6.17
CA ALA A 37 8.34 3.80 6.01
C ALA A 37 9.62 3.42 6.76
N SER A 38 10.22 4.32 7.56
CA SER A 38 11.36 4.00 8.44
C SER A 38 11.07 2.88 9.44
N ARG A 39 9.79 2.69 9.76
CA ARG A 39 9.29 1.59 10.60
C ARG A 39 8.32 0.74 9.80
N LYS A 40 8.16 -0.51 10.25
CA LYS A 40 7.12 -1.38 9.72
C LYS A 40 5.73 -0.78 9.99
N GLY A 41 4.87 -0.81 8.99
CA GLY A 41 3.50 -0.34 9.07
C GLY A 41 2.55 -1.13 8.18
N ASN A 42 1.26 -0.80 8.31
CA ASN A 42 0.20 -1.42 7.53
C ASN A 42 -0.54 -0.33 6.74
N LEU A 43 -1.02 -0.69 5.57
CA LEU A 43 -1.85 0.17 4.74
C LEU A 43 -2.95 -0.68 4.10
N SER A 44 -4.16 -0.14 4.04
CA SER A 44 -5.33 -0.84 3.54
C SER A 44 -6.19 0.07 2.68
N SER A 45 -7.09 -0.52 1.89
CA SER A 45 -8.13 0.24 1.20
C SER A 45 -9.02 0.99 2.21
N PRO A 46 -9.66 2.11 1.81
CA PRO A 46 -10.60 2.82 2.67
C PRO A 46 -11.68 1.89 3.23
N LEU A 47 -11.97 2.05 4.52
CA LEU A 47 -12.98 1.28 5.26
C LEU A 47 -12.76 -0.24 5.34
N TYR A 48 -11.56 -0.71 5.03
CA TYR A 48 -11.19 -2.11 5.23
C TYR A 48 -11.48 -2.56 6.68
N GLY A 49 -12.22 -3.66 6.83
CA GLY A 49 -12.67 -4.19 8.12
C GLY A 49 -13.78 -3.41 8.82
N LYS A 50 -14.11 -2.18 8.36
CA LYS A 50 -15.25 -1.38 8.85
C LYS A 50 -16.51 -1.62 8.03
N ARG A 51 -16.36 -1.89 6.73
CA ARG A 51 -17.45 -2.28 5.82
C ARG A 51 -17.09 -3.57 5.08
N PRO A 52 -18.08 -4.31 4.56
CA PRO A 52 -17.83 -5.51 3.77
C PRO A 52 -17.06 -5.24 2.48
N GLN A 53 -17.08 -4.01 1.97
CA GLN A 53 -16.50 -3.62 0.69
C GLN A 53 -15.93 -2.21 0.72
N TYR A 54 -14.94 -1.95 -0.12
CA TYR A 54 -14.42 -0.59 -0.32
C TYR A 54 -15.42 0.30 -1.07
N PRO A 55 -15.39 1.63 -0.86
CA PRO A 55 -16.20 2.58 -1.61
C PRO A 55 -15.91 2.60 -3.13
N ILE A 56 -16.92 3.00 -3.89
CA ILE A 56 -16.83 3.19 -5.35
C ILE A 56 -16.25 4.58 -5.69
N ASN A 57 -15.78 4.77 -6.92
CA ASN A 57 -15.26 6.03 -7.45
C ASN A 57 -14.12 6.64 -6.63
N LEU A 58 -13.21 5.81 -6.14
CA LEU A 58 -12.04 6.24 -5.37
C LEU A 58 -10.87 6.61 -6.25
N TYR A 59 -10.05 7.55 -5.76
CA TYR A 59 -8.72 7.85 -6.29
C TYR A 59 -7.76 8.10 -5.12
N CYS A 60 -7.36 7.04 -4.41
CA CYS A 60 -6.45 7.19 -3.29
C CYS A 60 -5.00 7.21 -3.77
N GLN A 61 -4.21 8.18 -3.31
CA GLN A 61 -2.77 8.18 -3.49
C GLN A 61 -2.04 8.12 -2.15
N TYR A 62 -1.11 7.17 -2.02
CA TYR A 62 -0.29 6.97 -0.85
C TYR A 62 1.19 7.01 -1.21
N GLU A 63 1.97 7.81 -0.51
CA GLU A 63 3.42 7.93 -0.70
C GLU A 63 4.14 7.38 0.51
N LEU A 64 4.93 6.34 0.32
CA LEU A 64 5.70 5.72 1.39
C LEU A 64 7.16 6.10 1.19
N LYS A 65 7.75 6.68 2.23
CA LYS A 65 9.13 7.17 2.21
C LYS A 65 9.94 6.58 3.34
N ALA A 66 11.00 5.86 2.98
CA ALA A 66 11.99 5.31 3.90
C ALA A 66 13.23 6.23 3.94
N PRO A 67 14.12 6.06 4.95
CA PRO A 67 15.39 6.76 4.99
C PRO A 67 16.24 6.47 3.73
N ASP A 68 17.09 7.42 3.36
CA ASP A 68 17.96 7.29 2.20
C ASP A 68 18.84 6.02 2.28
N GLY A 69 19.10 5.41 1.12
CA GLY A 69 19.86 4.16 1.02
C GLY A 69 19.07 2.89 1.38
N HIS A 70 17.83 3.02 1.87
CA HIS A 70 16.95 1.89 2.15
C HIS A 70 16.02 1.62 0.96
N ARG A 71 15.41 0.43 0.96
CA ARG A 71 14.38 0.03 -0.01
C ARG A 71 13.15 -0.43 0.75
N ILE A 72 11.96 -0.13 0.23
CA ILE A 72 10.68 -0.47 0.83
C ILE A 72 10.24 -1.83 0.31
N LYS A 73 9.98 -2.76 1.21
CA LYS A 73 9.36 -4.05 0.91
C LYS A 73 7.88 -3.99 1.23
N VAL A 74 7.05 -4.42 0.29
CA VAL A 74 5.60 -4.51 0.43
C VAL A 74 5.18 -5.98 0.43
N THR A 75 4.39 -6.37 1.42
CA THR A 75 3.87 -7.74 1.57
C THR A 75 2.35 -7.69 1.72
N PHE A 76 1.63 -8.33 0.79
CA PHE A 76 0.18 -8.42 0.83
C PHE A 76 -0.27 -9.44 1.88
N LYS A 77 -1.30 -9.09 2.65
CA LYS A 77 -1.89 -9.94 3.71
C LYS A 77 -3.32 -10.38 3.39
N ASP A 78 -4.08 -9.50 2.75
CA ASP A 78 -5.37 -9.81 2.15
C ASP A 78 -5.50 -9.01 0.84
N PHE A 79 -6.22 -9.58 -0.13
CA PHE A 79 -6.40 -8.97 -1.44
C PHE A 79 -7.69 -9.46 -2.11
N ASP A 80 -8.60 -8.54 -2.33
CA ASP A 80 -9.90 -8.75 -2.97
C ASP A 80 -10.33 -7.43 -3.63
N VAL A 81 -9.82 -7.20 -4.84
CA VAL A 81 -10.12 -6.04 -5.68
C VAL A 81 -10.85 -6.55 -6.94
N ASP A 82 -11.86 -5.84 -7.43
CA ASP A 82 -12.70 -6.34 -8.51
C ASP A 82 -11.90 -6.70 -9.77
N VAL A 83 -12.20 -7.87 -10.35
CA VAL A 83 -11.38 -8.47 -11.42
C VAL A 83 -11.81 -7.94 -12.77
N SER A 84 -10.85 -7.42 -13.52
CA SER A 84 -11.06 -7.00 -14.91
C SER A 84 -9.85 -7.30 -15.77
N SER A 85 -10.04 -7.36 -17.09
CA SER A 85 -8.94 -7.58 -18.02
C SER A 85 -7.90 -6.47 -17.85
N ARG A 86 -6.67 -6.84 -17.48
CA ARG A 86 -5.57 -5.88 -17.20
C ARG A 86 -5.88 -4.84 -16.11
N CYS A 87 -6.83 -5.12 -15.21
CA CYS A 87 -7.19 -4.25 -14.09
C CYS A 87 -7.62 -2.83 -14.53
N THR A 88 -8.44 -2.74 -15.57
CA THR A 88 -8.89 -1.45 -16.14
C THR A 88 -10.04 -0.80 -15.37
N GLN A 89 -10.79 -1.57 -14.59
CA GLN A 89 -11.88 -1.07 -13.73
C GLN A 89 -11.29 -0.65 -12.38
N ASP A 90 -11.14 -1.62 -11.48
CA ASP A 90 -10.52 -1.44 -10.18
C ASP A 90 -9.06 -1.90 -10.21
N GLN A 91 -8.19 -1.13 -9.55
CA GLN A 91 -6.78 -1.46 -9.49
C GLN A 91 -6.08 -0.86 -8.27
N LEU A 92 -5.11 -1.61 -7.75
CA LEU A 92 -4.01 -1.09 -6.96
C LEU A 92 -2.75 -1.07 -7.83
N ALA A 93 -2.28 0.11 -8.19
CA ALA A 93 -1.04 0.30 -8.94
C ALA A 93 0.08 0.80 -8.02
N ILE A 94 1.28 0.24 -8.15
CA ILE A 94 2.44 0.60 -7.33
C ILE A 94 3.57 1.05 -8.25
N TYR A 95 4.04 2.28 -8.03
CA TYR A 95 5.12 2.93 -8.78
C TYR A 95 6.32 3.19 -7.87
N GLY A 96 7.49 3.38 -8.47
CA GLY A 96 8.64 3.94 -7.79
C GLY A 96 8.48 5.44 -7.51
N LYS A 97 9.57 6.04 -7.05
CA LYS A 97 9.67 7.47 -6.76
C LYS A 97 9.16 8.33 -7.93
N ASN A 98 8.40 9.39 -7.63
CA ASN A 98 7.85 10.31 -8.62
C ASN A 98 7.09 9.61 -9.77
N TYR A 99 6.40 8.50 -9.48
CA TYR A 99 5.68 7.67 -10.46
C TYR A 99 6.56 7.00 -11.52
N HIS A 100 7.89 7.03 -11.38
CA HIS A 100 8.79 6.39 -12.33
C HIS A 100 8.97 4.90 -12.00
N GLY A 101 8.78 4.06 -13.02
CA GLY A 101 8.95 2.61 -12.92
C GLY A 101 7.75 1.95 -12.24
N LEU A 102 6.81 1.44 -13.03
CA LEU A 102 5.71 0.62 -12.55
C LEU A 102 6.27 -0.69 -11.96
N LEU A 103 5.95 -0.96 -10.69
CA LEU A 103 6.27 -2.22 -10.02
C LEU A 103 5.19 -3.28 -10.26
N GLY A 104 3.94 -2.84 -10.39
CA GLY A 104 2.84 -3.71 -10.78
C GLY A 104 1.48 -3.05 -10.64
N THR A 105 0.52 -3.64 -11.32
CA THR A 105 -0.91 -3.31 -11.23
C THR A 105 -1.65 -4.58 -10.83
N PHE A 106 -2.47 -4.49 -9.79
CA PHE A 106 -3.09 -5.64 -9.14
C PHE A 106 -4.60 -5.47 -9.04
N CYS A 107 -5.31 -6.55 -9.36
CA CYS A 107 -6.75 -6.74 -9.17
C CYS A 107 -7.06 -8.25 -9.11
N GLY A 108 -8.28 -8.61 -8.72
CA GLY A 108 -8.72 -9.98 -8.45
C GLY A 108 -8.57 -10.39 -6.98
N HIS A 109 -8.68 -11.70 -6.75
CA HIS A 109 -8.68 -12.30 -5.41
C HIS A 109 -7.39 -13.06 -5.08
N GLU A 110 -6.46 -13.17 -6.04
CA GLU A 110 -5.18 -13.83 -5.82
C GLU A 110 -4.25 -12.89 -5.06
N LEU A 111 -3.64 -13.39 -3.98
CA LEU A 111 -2.71 -12.63 -3.18
C LEU A 111 -1.44 -12.31 -4.00
N PRO A 112 -1.12 -11.03 -4.26
CA PRO A 112 0.06 -10.70 -5.04
C PRO A 112 1.36 -11.09 -4.32
N ARG A 113 2.40 -11.41 -5.10
CA ARG A 113 3.72 -11.69 -4.53
C ARG A 113 4.29 -10.44 -3.86
N PRO A 114 5.11 -10.59 -2.79
CA PRO A 114 5.80 -9.47 -2.19
C PRO A 114 6.65 -8.70 -3.20
N LEU A 115 6.70 -7.38 -3.04
CA LEU A 115 7.41 -6.46 -3.92
C LEU A 115 8.54 -5.78 -3.14
N LEU A 116 9.59 -5.39 -3.86
CA LEU A 116 10.69 -4.60 -3.33
C LEU A 116 10.90 -3.39 -4.23
N SER A 117 10.83 -2.19 -3.65
CA SER A 117 11.08 -0.93 -4.37
C SER A 117 12.50 -0.89 -4.94
N LYS A 118 12.77 0.01 -5.90
CA LYS A 118 14.15 0.26 -6.38
C LYS A 118 14.89 1.28 -5.50
N GLU A 119 14.15 2.26 -5.00
CA GLU A 119 14.65 3.37 -4.18
C GLU A 119 13.92 3.42 -2.83
N ASN A 120 14.17 4.45 -2.04
CA ASN A 120 13.55 4.63 -0.72
C ASN A 120 12.12 5.20 -0.77
N GLU A 121 11.51 5.33 -1.95
CA GLU A 121 10.18 5.90 -2.13
C GLU A 121 9.35 5.05 -3.09
N ILE A 122 8.07 4.86 -2.76
CA ILE A 122 7.06 4.28 -3.65
C ILE A 122 5.76 5.07 -3.57
N VAL A 123 5.01 5.06 -4.68
CA VAL A 123 3.67 5.65 -4.76
C VAL A 123 2.66 4.53 -5.03
N LEU A 124 1.63 4.42 -4.21
CA LEU A 124 0.51 3.52 -4.41
C LEU A 124 -0.72 4.32 -4.83
N ILE A 125 -1.37 3.88 -5.90
CA ILE A 125 -2.62 4.45 -6.40
C ILE A 125 -3.70 3.37 -6.36
N PHE A 126 -4.75 3.60 -5.57
CA PHE A 126 -5.94 2.77 -5.57
C PHE A 126 -7.09 3.51 -6.26
N ARG A 127 -7.55 2.95 -7.38
CA ARG A 127 -8.64 3.51 -8.17
C ARG A 127 -9.77 2.50 -8.28
N THR A 128 -11.01 2.98 -8.13
CA THR A 128 -12.21 2.17 -8.29
C THR A 128 -13.19 2.82 -9.27
N ASP A 129 -14.02 2.01 -9.93
CA ASP A 129 -15.10 2.48 -10.78
C ASP A 129 -16.40 2.69 -10.00
N PHE A 130 -17.54 2.86 -10.70
CA PHE A 130 -18.84 3.12 -10.08
C PHE A 130 -19.60 1.84 -9.69
N MET A 131 -19.02 0.66 -9.93
CA MET A 131 -19.61 -0.64 -9.64
C MET A 131 -19.18 -1.13 -8.26
N LYS A 132 -19.96 -2.07 -7.72
CA LYS A 132 -19.75 -2.62 -6.37
C LYS A 132 -18.43 -3.39 -6.31
N GLY A 133 -17.49 -2.93 -5.50
CA GLY A 133 -16.17 -3.54 -5.33
C GLY A 133 -16.10 -4.78 -4.41
N GLY A 134 -14.89 -5.29 -4.23
CA GLY A 134 -14.53 -6.38 -3.30
C GLY A 134 -14.28 -5.92 -1.86
N ARG A 135 -13.73 -6.80 -1.01
CA ARG A 135 -13.36 -6.47 0.39
C ARG A 135 -12.22 -5.46 0.50
N GLY A 136 -11.37 -5.39 -0.53
CA GLY A 136 -10.22 -4.50 -0.61
C GLY A 136 -8.90 -5.19 -0.31
N TYR A 137 -7.92 -4.45 0.18
CA TYR A 137 -6.59 -4.98 0.44
C TYR A 137 -6.09 -4.58 1.82
N LEU A 138 -5.21 -5.42 2.37
CA LEU A 138 -4.35 -5.11 3.50
C LEU A 138 -2.92 -5.49 3.11
N LEU A 139 -2.02 -4.52 3.19
CA LEU A 139 -0.59 -4.74 2.99
C LEU A 139 0.22 -4.27 4.19
N GLU A 140 1.36 -4.90 4.36
CA GLU A 140 2.44 -4.51 5.26
C GLU A 140 3.56 -3.88 4.43
N TYR A 141 4.11 -2.78 4.91
CA TYR A 141 5.34 -2.19 4.38
C TYR A 141 6.41 -2.16 5.45
N GLU A 142 7.67 -2.36 5.04
CA GLU A 142 8.84 -2.27 5.92
C GLU A 142 10.05 -1.74 5.16
N SER A 143 10.85 -0.92 5.82
CA SER A 143 12.17 -0.54 5.31
C SER A 143 13.13 -1.73 5.45
N GLY A 144 13.73 -2.14 4.33
CA GLY A 144 14.83 -3.10 4.30
C GLY A 144 16.14 -2.48 4.79
N PRO A 145 17.22 -3.26 4.94
CA PRO A 145 18.50 -2.75 5.43
C PRO A 145 19.05 -1.62 4.53
N ASN A 146 19.81 -0.69 5.14
CA ASN A 146 20.52 0.33 4.40
C ASN A 146 21.51 -0.34 3.44
N MET A 147 21.26 -0.26 2.14
CA MET A 147 22.10 -0.87 1.13
C MET A 147 23.48 -0.19 1.08
N ARG A 148 23.57 1.11 1.38
CA ARG A 148 24.87 1.80 1.45
C ARG A 148 25.73 1.32 2.60
N GLU A 149 25.13 0.97 3.75
CA GLU A 149 25.87 0.39 4.88
C GLU A 149 26.14 -1.11 4.68
N ALA A 150 25.19 -1.84 4.09
CA ALA A 150 25.33 -3.25 3.76
C ALA A 150 26.49 -3.51 2.78
N PHE A 151 26.76 -2.57 1.87
CA PHE A 151 27.92 -2.59 0.98
C PHE A 151 29.10 -1.73 1.46
N GLY A 152 28.91 -0.95 2.54
CA GLY A 152 29.81 0.14 2.96
C GLY A 152 30.79 -0.20 4.10
N SER A 153 30.65 -1.33 4.78
CA SER A 153 31.73 -1.82 5.64
C SER A 153 32.67 -2.68 4.80
N SER A 154 33.57 -2.04 4.06
CA SER A 154 34.82 -2.60 3.52
C SER A 154 34.85 -4.13 3.38
N VAL A 155 33.91 -4.71 2.62
CA VAL A 155 33.97 -6.14 2.35
C VAL A 155 35.13 -6.29 1.37
N PRO A 156 36.24 -6.94 1.75
CA PRO A 156 37.35 -7.10 0.82
C PRO A 156 36.80 -7.72 -0.46
N ILE A 157 37.21 -7.25 -1.63
CA ILE A 157 36.75 -7.79 -2.94
C ILE A 157 36.91 -9.33 -2.96
N HIS A 158 37.91 -9.84 -2.24
CA HIS A 158 38.16 -11.26 -2.05
C HIS A 158 37.04 -12.03 -1.30
N LEU A 159 36.26 -11.37 -0.44
CA LEU A 159 35.09 -11.94 0.25
C LEU A 159 33.85 -12.01 -0.65
N LEU A 160 33.67 -11.04 -1.57
CA LEU A 160 32.57 -11.00 -2.54
C LEU A 160 32.67 -12.13 -3.58
N LEU A 161 33.88 -12.65 -3.81
CA LEU A 161 34.18 -13.75 -4.71
C LEU A 161 34.22 -15.13 -4.01
N THR A 162 33.88 -15.20 -2.72
CA THR A 162 33.88 -16.49 -2.02
C THR A 162 32.76 -17.40 -2.54
N PRO A 163 32.99 -18.73 -2.59
CA PRO A 163 31.95 -19.68 -2.99
C PRO A 163 30.67 -19.58 -2.16
N GLN A 164 30.78 -19.15 -0.89
CA GLN A 164 29.64 -19.00 0.04
C GLN A 164 28.76 -17.79 -0.29
N VAL A 165 29.34 -16.66 -0.70
CA VAL A 165 28.57 -15.47 -1.11
C VAL A 165 27.88 -15.70 -2.47
N LEU A 166 28.57 -16.33 -3.42
CA LEU A 166 27.99 -16.72 -4.71
C LEU A 166 26.86 -17.77 -4.57
N LEU A 167 26.99 -18.70 -3.62
CA LEU A 167 25.94 -19.70 -3.33
C LEU A 167 24.68 -19.04 -2.73
N ASN A 168 24.85 -18.01 -1.90
CA ASN A 168 23.74 -17.23 -1.36
C ASN A 168 23.07 -16.35 -2.44
N CYS A 169 23.84 -15.87 -3.41
CA CYS A 169 23.32 -15.13 -4.57
C CYS A 169 22.42 -15.98 -5.47
N LYS A 170 22.75 -17.26 -5.70
CA LYS A 170 21.89 -18.20 -6.45
C LYS A 170 20.59 -18.56 -5.73
N ARG A 171 20.54 -18.39 -4.40
CA ARG A 171 19.40 -18.79 -3.55
C ARG A 171 18.35 -17.68 -3.40
N PHE A 172 18.75 -16.42 -3.53
CA PHE A 172 17.88 -15.26 -3.39
C PHE A 172 17.94 -14.41 -4.67
N ASN A 173 17.20 -14.80 -5.70
CA ASN A 173 17.06 -14.18 -7.05
C ASN A 173 16.93 -12.63 -7.13
N ALA A 174 17.00 -11.89 -6.02
CA ALA A 174 16.94 -10.43 -5.93
C ALA A 174 18.27 -9.76 -5.53
N PHE A 175 19.29 -10.48 -5.03
CA PHE A 175 20.51 -9.85 -4.48
C PHE A 175 21.61 -9.60 -5.53
N CYS A 176 21.60 -10.30 -6.67
CA CYS A 176 22.75 -10.34 -7.57
C CYS A 176 22.69 -9.38 -8.78
N ALA A 177 21.55 -8.74 -9.08
CA ALA A 177 21.43 -7.87 -10.25
C ALA A 177 22.36 -6.63 -10.21
N SER A 178 22.85 -6.25 -9.03
CA SER A 178 23.83 -5.15 -8.86
C SER A 178 25.27 -5.65 -8.69
N ALA A 179 25.48 -6.95 -8.47
CA ALA A 179 26.82 -7.51 -8.30
C ALA A 179 27.51 -7.72 -9.64
N GLU A 180 26.77 -8.14 -10.68
CA GLU A 180 27.30 -8.30 -12.05
C GLU A 180 27.84 -6.98 -12.62
N HIS A 181 27.11 -5.88 -12.38
CA HIS A 181 27.52 -4.55 -12.82
C HIS A 181 28.81 -4.03 -12.14
N LEU A 182 29.10 -4.51 -10.92
CA LEU A 182 30.33 -4.19 -10.19
C LEU A 182 31.49 -5.11 -10.60
N VAL A 183 31.22 -6.34 -11.02
CA VAL A 183 32.23 -7.24 -11.59
C VAL A 183 32.75 -6.69 -12.91
N ASP A 184 31.86 -6.18 -13.78
CA ASP A 184 32.27 -5.55 -15.05
C ASP A 184 33.06 -4.25 -14.81
N SER A 185 32.73 -3.48 -13.78
CA SER A 185 33.46 -2.25 -13.43
C SER A 185 34.84 -2.55 -12.82
N ALA A 186 34.98 -3.63 -12.05
CA ALA A 186 36.26 -4.03 -11.46
C ALA A 186 37.22 -4.69 -12.47
N HIS A 187 36.69 -5.28 -13.55
CA HIS A 187 37.53 -5.84 -14.62
C HIS A 187 38.17 -4.75 -15.49
N ASN A 188 37.53 -3.58 -15.61
CA ASN A 188 38.04 -2.44 -16.38
C ASN A 188 39.07 -1.57 -15.64
N GLU A 189 39.32 -1.77 -14.35
CA GLU A 189 40.40 -1.09 -13.61
C GLU A 189 41.66 -1.96 -13.44
N LEU A 190 41.66 -3.18 -13.99
CA LEU A 190 42.79 -4.11 -13.95
C LEU A 190 43.50 -4.29 -15.30
N HIS A 191 43.22 -3.41 -16.26
CA HIS A 191 43.89 -3.34 -17.57
C HIS A 191 44.42 -1.93 -17.89
#